data_AF-A0A819VZC1-F1
#
_entry.id   AF-A0A819VZC1-F1
#
_cell.length_a   1.000
_cell.length_b   1.000
_cell.length_c   1.000
_cell.angle_alpha   90.00
_cell.angle_beta   90.00
_cell.angle_gamma   90.00
#
_symmetry.space_group_name_H-M   'P 1'
#
loop_
_entity.id
_entity.type
_entity.pdbx_description
1 polymer ?
#
loop_
_entity_poly.entity_id
_entity_poly.type
_entity_poly.pdbx_seq_one_letter_code
_entity_poly.pdbx_strand_id
1 'polypeptide(L)'
;IFVDVNFDLYVADCYNDRVQLFQSGELHGITVAGSTLLNPTITLRCPTGVILDADKYLFIVDFLNSRIIGSDLHGFRCLVGCFGQGSQSNQLANPVSFSFDSYGNMFVSDQRNSRIQKFLLMKDSFALSVNQPKFCPTAIWNSNGVTFANRSIVGKNPFAIFVSTSNTIYVANKENNTIVMWEEESVNTTKVITGNFTDSESLFVTSNGDIYIDDGFKNGRVQKWIAQTNTFVTVMNVNSSCYGLFVDINDALYCSMTQHHQVLKRSLNDSVMTSNRVAAGTGIGGSASNQLYSPHGIFVDVNFDLYVADCYNDRVQLFQSGESNGVTVAGSTSLNPTVTLRCPSGITLDAEKYLFIVDYGNDRIVGSSLNGFRCLVGCYESGSQSNQLDYPVSFSFDRSGNMFVTDSYNHRIQKFQYLEESCGNTPSAVQTVYASKLTTNSSTYFLWCLNPSSYYEAVQVNISLCTLIFEIITAVAELDYK
;
A
#
# COMPACT_ATOMS: atom_id res chain seq x y z
N ILE A 1 23.96 17.70 20.27
CA ILE A 1 23.16 17.05 21.33
C ILE A 1 21.69 17.29 20.99
N PHE A 2 20.82 16.31 21.20
CA PHE A 2 19.38 16.41 20.93
C PHE A 2 18.60 15.67 22.02
N VAL A 3 17.41 16.17 22.37
CA VAL A 3 16.52 15.55 23.36
C VAL A 3 15.18 15.28 22.70
N ASP A 4 14.70 14.04 22.80
CA ASP A 4 13.43 13.65 22.21
C ASP A 4 12.24 13.89 23.16
N VAL A 5 11.03 13.56 22.70
CA VAL A 5 9.79 13.72 23.48
C VAL A 5 9.68 12.79 24.70
N ASN A 6 10.49 11.73 24.76
CA ASN A 6 10.57 10.79 25.88
C ASN A 6 11.66 11.21 26.89
N PHE A 7 12.30 12.36 26.68
CA PHE A 7 13.46 12.85 27.43
C PHE A 7 14.72 12.00 27.24
N ASP A 8 14.81 11.25 26.14
CA ASP A 8 16.01 10.53 25.77
C ASP A 8 17.03 11.51 25.14
N LEU A 9 18.30 11.37 25.53
CA LEU A 9 19.38 12.28 25.15
C LEU A 9 20.32 11.64 24.13
N TYR A 10 20.41 12.26 22.96
CA TYR A 10 21.32 11.88 21.88
C TYR A 10 22.55 12.80 21.86
N VAL A 11 23.74 12.21 21.97
CA VAL A 11 25.02 12.93 22.04
C VAL A 11 25.90 12.53 20.88
N ALA A 12 26.26 13.50 20.02
CA ALA A 12 27.29 13.33 19.02
C ALA A 12 28.66 13.54 19.67
N ASP A 13 29.45 12.47 19.73
CA ASP A 13 30.73 12.39 20.42
C ASP A 13 31.86 12.45 19.37
N CYS A 14 32.25 13.67 19.01
CA CYS A 14 33.18 13.93 17.91
C CYS A 14 34.51 13.17 18.09
N TYR A 15 35.11 13.20 19.28
CA TYR A 15 36.44 12.61 19.48
C TYR A 15 36.44 11.09 19.53
N ASN A 16 35.28 10.47 19.74
CA ASN A 16 35.12 9.02 19.72
C ASN A 16 34.38 8.52 18.46
N ASP A 17 34.18 9.39 17.46
CA ASP A 17 33.58 9.05 16.17
C ASP A 17 32.24 8.28 16.29
N ARG A 18 31.40 8.68 17.25
CA ARG A 18 30.15 7.96 17.56
C ARG A 18 29.00 8.87 17.98
N VAL A 19 27.79 8.31 17.97
CA VAL A 19 26.60 8.90 18.58
C VAL A 19 26.09 7.97 19.67
N GLN A 20 25.83 8.53 20.85
CA GLN A 20 25.31 7.80 22.01
C GLN A 20 23.88 8.23 22.36
N LEU A 21 23.08 7.27 22.78
CA LEU A 21 21.74 7.43 23.34
C LEU A 21 21.79 7.18 24.84
N PHE A 22 21.35 8.14 25.64
CA PHE A 22 21.10 7.98 27.07
C PHE A 22 19.59 8.00 27.28
N GLN A 23 19.05 6.87 27.72
CA GLN A 23 17.62 6.78 27.99
C GLN A 23 17.29 7.54 29.27
N SER A 24 16.08 8.10 29.36
CA SER A 24 15.65 8.85 30.54
C SER A 24 15.77 7.99 31.81
N GLY A 25 16.54 8.49 32.78
CA GLY A 25 16.82 7.79 34.04
C GLY A 25 18.05 6.87 34.03
N GLU A 26 18.67 6.63 32.87
CA GLU A 26 19.86 5.78 32.73
C GLU A 26 21.16 6.59 32.73
N LEU A 27 22.18 6.10 33.44
CA LEU A 27 23.51 6.74 33.50
C LEU A 27 24.45 6.25 32.38
N HIS A 28 24.14 5.12 31.75
CA HIS A 28 24.98 4.50 30.73
C HIS A 28 24.40 4.72 29.33
N GLY A 29 25.22 5.28 28.44
CA GLY A 29 24.83 5.55 27.05
C GLY A 29 25.10 4.36 26.12
N ILE A 30 24.12 4.02 25.28
CA ILE A 30 24.22 3.01 24.22
C ILE A 30 24.73 3.67 22.94
N THR A 31 25.69 3.06 22.26
CA THR A 31 26.15 3.60 20.96
C THR A 31 25.18 3.21 19.86
N VAL A 32 24.60 4.20 19.18
CA VAL A 32 23.58 4.02 18.13
C VAL A 32 24.13 4.24 16.71
N ALA A 33 25.29 4.89 16.57
CA ALA A 33 26.00 5.05 15.30
C ALA A 33 27.51 5.26 15.52
N GLY A 34 28.34 4.82 14.57
CA GLY A 34 29.80 5.04 14.59
C GLY A 34 30.64 3.96 15.27
N SER A 35 31.90 4.28 15.56
CA SER A 35 32.93 3.28 15.90
C SER A 35 32.96 2.91 17.38
N THR A 36 32.15 1.93 17.75
CA THR A 36 32.39 0.95 18.85
C THR A 36 31.68 -0.39 18.60
N LEU A 37 31.08 -0.58 17.43
CA LEU A 37 30.46 -1.84 17.01
C LEU A 37 31.55 -2.75 16.41
N LEU A 38 31.53 -4.04 16.73
CA LEU A 38 32.46 -5.03 16.15
C LEU A 38 32.37 -5.11 14.61
N ASN A 39 31.25 -4.63 14.04
CA ASN A 39 31.01 -4.41 12.61
C ASN A 39 30.11 -3.15 12.44
N PRO A 40 30.67 -1.94 12.34
CA PRO A 40 29.85 -0.74 12.23
C PRO A 40 29.19 -0.67 10.85
N THR A 41 27.86 -0.56 10.82
CA THR A 41 27.09 -0.34 9.58
C THR A 41 27.40 1.02 8.93
N ILE A 42 27.98 1.95 9.70
CA ILE A 42 28.46 3.25 9.21
C ILE A 42 29.69 3.73 9.98
N THR A 43 30.69 4.23 9.25
CA THR A 43 31.89 4.86 9.82
C THR A 43 31.69 6.37 9.87
N LEU A 44 31.77 6.98 11.05
CA LEU A 44 31.70 8.43 11.25
C LEU A 44 33.09 9.02 11.43
N ARG A 45 33.24 10.32 11.19
CA ARG A 45 34.39 11.10 11.64
C ARG A 45 33.99 12.46 12.18
N CYS A 46 34.21 12.64 13.48
CA CYS A 46 33.81 13.80 14.26
C CYS A 46 32.35 14.19 14.02
N PRO A 47 31.36 13.36 14.41
CA PRO A 47 29.98 13.78 14.31
C PRO A 47 29.71 15.00 15.21
N THR A 48 29.07 16.05 14.68
CA THR A 48 28.86 17.33 15.41
C THR A 48 27.39 17.64 15.67
N GLY A 49 26.49 17.16 14.82
CA GLY A 49 25.05 17.42 14.89
C GLY A 49 24.25 16.13 14.86
N VAL A 50 23.14 16.09 15.60
CA VAL A 50 22.22 14.95 15.67
C VAL A 50 20.79 15.46 15.87
N ILE A 51 19.82 14.92 15.14
CA ILE A 51 18.38 15.25 15.22
C ILE A 51 17.56 13.99 14.92
N LEU A 52 16.37 13.87 15.51
CA LEU A 52 15.34 12.89 15.12
C LEU A 52 14.21 13.53 14.31
N ASP A 53 13.63 12.78 13.37
CA ASP A 53 12.33 13.13 12.79
C ASP A 53 11.14 12.58 13.61
N ALA A 54 9.92 12.79 13.10
CA ALA A 54 8.69 12.35 13.73
C ALA A 54 8.57 10.82 13.83
N ASP A 55 9.20 10.09 12.91
CA ASP A 55 9.22 8.62 12.85
C ASP A 55 10.41 8.03 13.62
N LYS A 56 11.14 8.88 14.36
CA LYS A 56 12.33 8.54 15.16
C LYS A 56 13.53 8.05 14.33
N TYR A 57 13.63 8.44 13.07
CA TYR A 57 14.86 8.25 12.31
C TYR A 57 15.93 9.27 12.71
N LEU A 58 17.16 8.79 12.83
CA LEU A 58 18.33 9.54 13.29
C LEU A 58 19.08 10.17 12.12
N PHE A 59 19.26 11.48 12.19
CA PHE A 59 20.03 12.26 11.23
C PHE A 59 21.28 12.81 11.90
N ILE A 60 22.44 12.64 11.26
CA ILE A 60 23.75 12.96 11.83
C ILE A 60 24.56 13.80 10.86
N VAL A 61 25.22 14.84 11.37
CA VAL A 61 26.26 15.58 10.65
C VAL A 61 27.59 14.89 10.86
N ASP A 62 28.20 14.44 9.78
CA ASP A 62 29.51 13.78 9.76
C ASP A 62 30.55 14.80 9.25
N PHE A 63 31.09 15.59 10.19
CA PHE A 63 31.82 16.84 9.91
C PHE A 63 33.06 16.61 9.03
N LEU A 64 33.94 15.67 9.38
CA LEU A 64 35.19 15.47 8.65
C LEU A 64 34.97 14.70 7.33
N ASN A 65 33.92 13.89 7.24
CA ASN A 65 33.54 13.25 5.98
C ASN A 65 32.71 14.19 5.08
N SER A 66 32.44 15.42 5.53
CA SER A 66 31.73 16.46 4.76
C SER A 66 30.38 15.99 4.21
N ARG A 67 29.59 15.32 5.05
CA ARG A 67 28.28 14.77 4.66
C ARG A 67 27.27 14.83 5.79
N ILE A 68 25.99 14.67 5.41
CA ILE A 68 24.89 14.39 6.34
C ILE A 68 24.34 13.02 6.01
N ILE A 69 24.10 12.23 7.05
CA ILE A 69 23.59 10.87 6.96
C ILE A 69 22.25 10.78 7.71
N GLY A 70 21.40 9.85 7.31
CA GLY A 70 20.14 9.54 7.98
C GLY A 70 19.92 8.04 8.07
N SER A 71 19.27 7.58 9.13
CA SER A 71 18.79 6.20 9.24
C SER A 71 17.44 6.02 8.55
N ASP A 72 17.16 4.83 8.06
CA ASP A 72 15.83 4.35 7.71
C ASP A 72 15.65 2.88 8.19
N LEU A 73 14.55 2.22 7.79
CA LEU A 73 14.30 0.80 8.11
C LEU A 73 15.40 -0.15 7.61
N HIS A 74 16.25 0.28 6.68
CA HIS A 74 17.32 -0.51 6.07
C HIS A 74 18.72 -0.11 6.57
N GLY A 75 18.82 0.82 7.52
CA GLY A 75 20.08 1.26 8.12
C GLY A 75 20.46 2.70 7.78
N PHE A 76 21.73 3.06 7.88
CA PHE A 76 22.19 4.42 7.60
C PHE A 76 22.57 4.61 6.13
N ARG A 77 22.13 5.72 5.55
CA ARG A 77 22.52 6.18 4.21
C ARG A 77 22.99 7.62 4.22
N CYS A 78 23.80 7.97 3.24
CA CYS A 78 24.19 9.36 3.02
C CYS A 78 23.07 10.12 2.31
N LEU A 79 22.74 11.31 2.80
CA LEU A 79 21.68 12.17 2.26
C LEU A 79 22.25 13.35 1.47
N VAL A 80 23.31 13.98 1.98
CA VAL A 80 23.91 15.18 1.40
C VAL A 80 25.43 15.10 1.50
N GLY A 81 26.17 15.54 0.48
CA GLY A 81 27.64 15.54 0.49
C GLY A 81 28.28 14.17 0.23
N CYS A 82 27.54 13.23 -0.35
CA CYS A 82 27.96 11.84 -0.52
C CYS A 82 29.13 11.63 -1.49
N PHE A 83 29.39 12.63 -2.34
CA PHE A 83 30.48 12.61 -3.32
C PHE A 83 31.74 13.31 -2.81
N GLY A 84 31.84 13.52 -1.50
CA GLY A 84 32.99 14.11 -0.85
C GLY A 84 32.94 15.63 -0.73
N GLN A 85 34.04 16.17 -0.22
CA GLN A 85 34.15 17.58 0.13
C GLN A 85 34.18 18.47 -1.13
N GLY A 86 33.42 19.57 -1.11
CA GLY A 86 33.52 20.59 -2.16
C GLY A 86 32.52 21.74 -1.99
N SER A 87 32.42 22.59 -3.00
CA SER A 87 31.63 23.83 -2.98
C SER A 87 30.46 23.85 -3.98
N GLN A 88 30.22 22.75 -4.70
CA GLN A 88 29.06 22.60 -5.57
C GLN A 88 27.75 22.51 -4.77
N SER A 89 26.60 22.59 -5.44
CA SER A 89 25.27 22.58 -4.81
C SER A 89 24.91 21.27 -4.12
N ASN A 90 25.57 20.16 -4.46
CA ASN A 90 25.39 18.83 -3.86
C ASN A 90 26.57 18.41 -2.95
N GLN A 91 27.51 19.32 -2.70
CA GLN A 91 28.70 19.10 -1.88
C GLN A 91 28.67 19.97 -0.63
N LEU A 92 29.35 19.49 0.41
CA LEU A 92 29.56 20.20 1.67
C LEU A 92 31.05 20.28 1.96
N ALA A 93 31.44 21.21 2.82
CA ALA A 93 32.77 21.30 3.36
C ALA A 93 32.70 21.67 4.84
N ASN A 94 32.99 20.68 5.70
CA ASN A 94 32.90 20.81 7.16
C ASN A 94 31.51 21.29 7.62
N PRO A 95 30.42 20.55 7.32
CA PRO A 95 29.09 20.90 7.80
C PRO A 95 29.06 20.78 9.33
N VAL A 96 28.45 21.74 10.03
CA VAL A 96 28.46 21.77 11.51
C VAL A 96 27.11 21.36 12.09
N SER A 97 26.03 21.90 11.54
CA SER A 97 24.66 21.69 12.01
C SER A 97 23.69 21.70 10.83
N PHE A 98 22.49 21.18 11.07
CA PHE A 98 21.38 21.30 10.15
C PHE A 98 20.07 21.47 10.92
N SER A 99 19.01 21.86 10.23
CA SER A 99 17.64 21.89 10.75
C SER A 99 16.66 21.64 9.62
N PHE A 100 15.45 21.21 9.96
CA PHE A 100 14.36 21.09 9.00
C PHE A 100 13.35 22.23 9.14
N ASP A 101 12.69 22.63 8.04
CA ASP A 101 11.45 23.40 8.12
C ASP A 101 10.21 22.47 8.20
N SER A 102 9.02 23.05 8.40
CA SER A 102 7.75 22.32 8.46
C SER A 102 7.37 21.64 7.14
N TYR A 103 8.07 21.94 6.04
CA TYR A 103 7.90 21.27 4.74
C TYR A 103 8.95 20.17 4.52
N GLY A 104 9.81 19.90 5.52
CA GLY A 104 10.87 18.91 5.52
C GLY A 104 12.14 19.31 4.75
N ASN A 105 12.25 20.56 4.27
CA ASN A 105 13.49 21.02 3.64
C ASN A 105 14.61 21.11 4.68
N MET A 106 15.82 20.70 4.31
CA MET A 106 16.99 20.71 5.18
C MET A 106 17.82 21.97 4.95
N PHE A 107 18.17 22.66 6.03
CA PHE A 107 19.09 23.80 6.01
C PHE A 107 20.37 23.40 6.71
N VAL A 108 21.50 23.47 6.01
CA VAL A 108 22.80 22.99 6.50
C VAL A 108 23.77 24.15 6.61
N SER A 109 24.41 24.29 7.77
CA SER A 109 25.53 25.21 7.93
C SER A 109 26.82 24.58 7.41
N ASP A 110 27.27 25.07 6.25
CA ASP A 110 28.42 24.58 5.50
C ASP A 110 29.63 25.48 5.77
N GLN A 111 30.30 25.23 6.91
CA GLN A 111 31.20 26.18 7.56
C GLN A 111 32.37 26.60 6.66
N ARG A 112 33.05 25.64 6.02
CA ARG A 112 34.25 25.95 5.23
C ARG A 112 33.91 26.66 3.92
N ASN A 113 32.69 26.50 3.43
CA ASN A 113 32.18 27.26 2.28
C ASN A 113 31.51 28.58 2.69
N SER A 114 31.52 28.95 3.97
CA SER A 114 30.94 30.20 4.49
C SER A 114 29.48 30.43 4.03
N ARG A 115 28.67 29.37 4.00
CA ARG A 115 27.29 29.43 3.50
C ARG A 115 26.33 28.59 4.33
N ILE A 116 25.05 28.91 4.20
CA ILE A 116 23.96 28.00 4.57
C ILE A 116 23.35 27.50 3.26
N GLN A 117 23.25 26.19 3.11
CA GLN A 117 22.60 25.58 1.95
C GLN A 117 21.22 25.07 2.35
N LYS A 118 20.20 25.46 1.58
CA LYS A 118 18.87 24.85 1.63
C LYS A 118 18.85 23.69 0.64
N PHE A 119 18.77 22.47 1.17
CA PHE A 119 18.42 21.29 0.41
C PHE A 119 16.91 21.17 0.45
N LEU A 120 16.30 21.36 -0.71
CA LEU A 120 14.87 21.13 -0.82
C LEU A 120 14.61 19.66 -0.53
N LEU A 121 13.68 19.40 0.38
CA LEU A 121 12.96 18.15 0.29
C LEU A 121 12.32 18.22 -1.08
N MET A 122 12.75 17.38 -2.01
CA MET A 122 11.90 17.13 -3.15
C MET A 122 10.60 16.60 -2.53
N LYS A 123 9.57 17.45 -2.43
CA LYS A 123 8.20 16.97 -2.30
C LYS A 123 8.06 15.94 -3.42
N ASP A 124 7.95 14.69 -3.01
CA ASP A 124 7.70 13.53 -3.85
C ASP A 124 8.76 13.22 -4.93
N SER A 125 9.95 12.77 -4.54
CA SER A 125 10.74 11.87 -5.41
C SER A 125 10.88 10.45 -4.86
N PHE A 126 10.31 10.16 -3.68
CA PHE A 126 10.29 8.80 -3.12
C PHE A 126 8.96 8.40 -2.47
N ALA A 127 7.95 9.29 -2.47
CA ALA A 127 6.62 8.91 -2.01
C ALA A 127 5.90 8.21 -3.15
N LEU A 128 5.53 6.95 -2.95
CA LEU A 128 4.63 6.24 -3.86
C LEU A 128 3.32 7.01 -3.95
N SER A 129 2.80 7.17 -5.17
CA SER A 129 1.50 7.81 -5.38
C SER A 129 0.31 6.92 -5.00
N VAL A 130 0.60 5.65 -4.70
CA VAL A 130 -0.35 4.64 -4.25
C VAL A 130 -0.46 4.68 -2.72
N ASN A 131 -1.69 4.66 -2.20
CA ASN A 131 -1.91 4.42 -0.78
C ASN A 131 -1.44 3.02 -0.37
N GLN A 132 -0.53 2.98 0.58
CA GLN A 132 -0.13 1.76 1.30
C GLN A 132 -0.42 1.96 2.79
N PRO A 133 -1.70 1.93 3.21
CA PRO A 133 -2.03 1.94 4.64
C PRO A 133 -1.30 0.82 5.37
N LYS A 134 -1.03 0.99 6.66
CA LYS A 134 -0.44 -0.05 7.49
C LYS A 134 -1.55 -0.91 8.09
N PHE A 135 -1.60 -2.19 7.74
CA PHE A 135 -2.57 -3.11 8.32
C PHE A 135 -1.92 -4.01 9.37
N CYS A 136 -2.68 -4.34 10.41
CA CYS A 136 -2.32 -5.45 11.26
C CYS A 136 -2.61 -6.79 10.54
N PRO A 137 -1.99 -7.91 10.95
CA PRO A 137 -2.21 -9.21 10.32
C PRO A 137 -3.68 -9.69 10.33
N THR A 138 -4.45 -9.24 11.33
CA THR A 138 -5.86 -9.57 11.55
C THR A 138 -6.85 -8.56 10.95
N ALA A 139 -6.38 -7.61 10.15
CA ALA A 139 -7.18 -6.55 9.53
C ALA A 139 -8.45 -7.08 8.84
N ILE A 140 -9.63 -6.69 9.27
CA ILE A 140 -10.89 -7.10 8.61
C ILE A 140 -11.60 -5.91 8.00
N TRP A 141 -12.35 -6.20 6.95
CA TRP A 141 -13.26 -5.27 6.31
C TRP A 141 -14.69 -5.71 6.58
N ASN A 142 -15.62 -4.77 6.56
CA ASN A 142 -17.03 -5.11 6.49
C ASN A 142 -17.25 -5.97 5.25
N SER A 143 -17.84 -7.16 5.42
CA SER A 143 -18.09 -8.08 4.31
C SER A 143 -19.15 -7.54 3.34
N ASN A 144 -20.04 -6.67 3.80
CA ASN A 144 -21.01 -5.97 2.96
C ASN A 144 -20.42 -4.65 2.46
N GLY A 145 -20.12 -4.60 1.17
CA GLY A 145 -19.70 -3.39 0.49
C GLY A 145 -20.88 -2.50 0.10
N VAL A 146 -20.63 -1.19 0.07
CA VAL A 146 -21.56 -0.19 -0.45
C VAL A 146 -21.20 0.10 -1.91
N THR A 147 -22.19 0.17 -2.79
CA THR A 147 -21.95 0.59 -4.17
C THR A 147 -21.56 2.06 -4.20
N PHE A 148 -20.28 2.33 -4.45
CA PHE A 148 -19.71 3.67 -4.51
C PHE A 148 -20.07 4.38 -5.82
N ALA A 149 -19.97 3.66 -6.94
CA ALA A 149 -20.38 4.14 -8.25
C ALA A 149 -21.00 3.00 -9.05
N ASN A 150 -22.05 3.28 -9.81
CA ASN A 150 -22.75 2.30 -10.63
C ASN A 150 -22.48 2.53 -12.12
N ARG A 151 -23.06 1.67 -12.96
CA ARG A 151 -22.90 1.72 -14.42
C ARG A 151 -23.21 3.09 -15.04
N SER A 152 -24.17 3.86 -14.51
CA SER A 152 -24.48 5.17 -15.11
C SER A 152 -23.35 6.19 -14.94
N ILE A 153 -22.41 5.93 -14.02
CA ILE A 153 -21.26 6.80 -13.75
C ILE A 153 -19.98 6.21 -14.37
N VAL A 154 -19.69 4.93 -14.10
CA VAL A 154 -18.42 4.28 -14.52
C VAL A 154 -18.51 3.49 -15.82
N GLY A 155 -19.70 3.40 -16.42
CA GLY A 155 -19.93 2.63 -17.64
C GLY A 155 -19.96 1.12 -17.40
N LYS A 156 -20.01 0.36 -18.49
CA LYS A 156 -19.87 -1.11 -18.45
C LYS A 156 -18.44 -1.54 -18.17
N ASN A 157 -18.29 -2.64 -17.44
CA ASN A 157 -17.01 -3.32 -17.20
C ASN A 157 -15.89 -2.38 -16.73
N PRO A 158 -16.06 -1.63 -15.63
CA PRO A 158 -14.99 -0.81 -15.09
C PRO A 158 -13.78 -1.70 -14.81
N PHE A 159 -12.62 -1.33 -15.32
CA PHE A 159 -11.44 -2.19 -15.30
C PHE A 159 -10.40 -1.67 -14.32
N ALA A 160 -10.10 -0.37 -14.43
CA ALA A 160 -9.06 0.29 -13.66
C ALA A 160 -9.64 1.26 -12.62
N ILE A 161 -9.14 1.14 -11.40
CA ILE A 161 -9.36 2.09 -10.31
C ILE A 161 -8.02 2.44 -9.68
N PHE A 162 -7.87 3.70 -9.28
CA PHE A 162 -6.72 4.17 -8.52
C PHE A 162 -7.20 5.12 -7.43
N VAL A 163 -6.67 4.97 -6.22
CA VAL A 163 -6.89 5.91 -5.13
C VAL A 163 -5.54 6.51 -4.75
N SER A 164 -5.41 7.82 -4.95
CA SER A 164 -4.20 8.58 -4.67
C SER A 164 -3.98 8.81 -3.17
N THR A 165 -2.78 9.21 -2.79
CA THR A 165 -2.42 9.59 -1.41
C THR A 165 -3.24 10.76 -0.84
N SER A 166 -3.90 11.54 -1.70
CA SER A 166 -4.88 12.56 -1.32
C SER A 166 -6.34 12.04 -1.34
N ASN A 167 -6.53 10.72 -1.27
CA ASN A 167 -7.82 10.03 -1.34
C ASN A 167 -8.70 10.39 -2.55
N THR A 168 -8.10 10.96 -3.61
CA THR A 168 -8.79 11.17 -4.87
C THR A 168 -8.88 9.86 -5.62
N ILE A 169 -10.10 9.50 -6.03
CA ILE A 169 -10.44 8.23 -6.69
C ILE A 169 -10.55 8.49 -8.19
N TYR A 170 -9.91 7.64 -8.99
CA TYR A 170 -9.89 7.71 -10.44
C TYR A 170 -10.39 6.39 -11.01
N VAL A 171 -11.34 6.46 -11.93
CA VAL A 171 -11.87 5.28 -12.63
C VAL A 171 -11.90 5.53 -14.13
N ALA A 172 -11.31 4.63 -14.90
CA ALA A 172 -11.41 4.67 -16.35
C ALA A 172 -12.77 4.09 -16.81
N ASN A 173 -13.49 4.88 -17.60
CA ASN A 173 -14.73 4.48 -18.24
C ASN A 173 -14.45 4.14 -19.71
N LYS A 174 -14.41 2.84 -20.01
CA LYS A 174 -14.17 2.29 -21.35
C LYS A 174 -15.30 2.57 -22.35
N GLU A 175 -16.53 2.76 -21.88
CA GLU A 175 -17.70 2.97 -22.75
C GLU A 175 -17.68 4.36 -23.39
N ASN A 176 -17.19 5.36 -22.65
CA ASN A 176 -17.19 6.76 -23.07
C ASN A 176 -15.78 7.34 -23.30
N ASN A 177 -14.71 6.55 -23.12
CA ASN A 177 -13.32 7.00 -23.22
C ASN A 177 -13.01 8.19 -22.27
N THR A 178 -13.51 8.10 -21.04
CA THR A 178 -13.32 9.14 -20.02
C THR A 178 -12.64 8.58 -18.77
N ILE A 179 -11.99 9.46 -18.02
CA ILE A 179 -11.57 9.19 -16.63
C ILE A 179 -12.49 9.99 -15.73
N VAL A 180 -13.18 9.30 -14.82
CA VAL A 180 -14.06 9.91 -13.82
C VAL A 180 -13.29 10.04 -12.51
N MET A 181 -13.40 11.20 -11.87
CA MET A 181 -12.65 11.53 -10.66
C MET A 181 -13.58 11.98 -9.53
N TRP A 182 -13.21 11.61 -8.31
CA TRP A 182 -13.84 12.04 -7.06
C TRP A 182 -12.75 12.51 -6.10
N GLU A 183 -12.82 13.76 -5.66
CA GLU A 183 -11.91 14.27 -4.61
C GLU A 183 -12.37 13.79 -3.23
N GLU A 184 -11.47 13.88 -2.25
CA GLU A 184 -11.75 13.53 -0.87
C GLU A 184 -13.01 14.27 -0.38
N GLU A 185 -13.86 13.56 0.37
CA GLU A 185 -15.16 14.04 0.89
C GLU A 185 -16.30 14.23 -0.13
N SER A 186 -16.05 14.09 -1.45
CA SER A 186 -17.12 14.19 -2.46
C SER A 186 -17.74 12.83 -2.80
N VAL A 187 -19.06 12.73 -2.66
CA VAL A 187 -19.84 11.60 -3.18
C VAL A 187 -20.17 11.78 -4.67
N ASN A 188 -20.08 13.01 -5.18
CA ASN A 188 -20.34 13.36 -6.57
C ASN A 188 -19.05 13.38 -7.39
N THR A 189 -19.16 13.13 -8.69
CA THR A 189 -18.05 13.28 -9.63
C THR A 189 -17.56 14.73 -9.62
N THR A 190 -16.27 14.93 -9.37
CA THR A 190 -15.68 16.28 -9.26
C THR A 190 -15.15 16.75 -10.60
N LYS A 191 -14.64 15.82 -11.43
CA LYS A 191 -14.14 16.13 -12.78
C LYS A 191 -14.18 14.89 -13.68
N VAL A 192 -14.47 15.13 -14.95
CA VAL A 192 -14.46 14.10 -16.01
C VAL A 192 -13.44 14.54 -17.05
N ILE A 193 -12.43 13.71 -17.28
CA ILE A 193 -11.41 13.95 -18.31
C ILE A 193 -11.77 13.12 -19.53
N THR A 194 -12.03 13.78 -20.66
CA THR A 194 -12.25 13.11 -21.94
C THR A 194 -10.93 13.02 -22.69
N GLY A 195 -10.54 11.80 -23.07
CA GLY A 195 -9.37 11.56 -23.89
C GLY A 195 -9.74 10.94 -25.23
N ASN A 196 -8.74 10.79 -26.10
CA ASN A 196 -8.86 10.02 -27.34
C ASN A 196 -8.19 8.64 -27.17
N PHE A 197 -8.30 8.05 -25.98
CA PHE A 197 -7.87 6.68 -25.74
C PHE A 197 -9.05 5.73 -25.94
N THR A 198 -8.80 4.46 -26.27
CA THR A 198 -9.89 3.47 -26.44
C THR A 198 -9.60 2.15 -25.76
N ASP A 199 -10.63 1.54 -25.16
CA ASP A 199 -10.55 0.23 -24.51
C ASP A 199 -9.44 0.12 -23.45
N SER A 200 -9.27 1.17 -22.66
CA SER A 200 -8.19 1.30 -21.67
C SER A 200 -8.29 0.29 -20.52
N GLU A 201 -7.33 -0.63 -20.40
CA GLU A 201 -7.33 -1.65 -19.35
C GLU A 201 -6.75 -1.14 -18.02
N SER A 202 -5.87 -0.16 -18.03
CA SER A 202 -5.20 0.28 -16.80
C SER A 202 -5.04 1.79 -16.73
N LEU A 203 -4.93 2.27 -15.50
CA LEU A 203 -4.55 3.63 -15.20
C LEU A 203 -3.64 3.65 -13.97
N PHE A 204 -2.75 4.64 -13.93
CA PHE A 204 -1.90 4.92 -12.78
C PHE A 204 -1.80 6.44 -12.63
N VAL A 205 -1.89 6.94 -11.40
CA VAL A 205 -1.76 8.39 -11.14
C VAL A 205 -0.51 8.62 -10.30
N THR A 206 0.28 9.62 -10.68
CA THR A 206 1.50 10.00 -9.94
C THR A 206 1.19 11.08 -8.91
N SER A 207 2.11 11.33 -7.97
CA SER A 207 1.92 12.28 -6.86
C SER A 207 1.68 13.72 -7.33
N ASN A 208 2.20 14.08 -8.51
CA ASN A 208 1.99 15.38 -9.14
C ASN A 208 0.61 15.50 -9.85
N GLY A 209 -0.21 14.45 -9.82
CA GLY A 209 -1.54 14.38 -10.43
C GLY A 209 -1.57 13.94 -11.89
N ASP A 210 -0.42 13.65 -12.52
CA ASP A 210 -0.41 13.16 -13.90
C ASP A 210 -0.97 11.75 -13.97
N ILE A 211 -1.78 11.49 -14.99
CA ILE A 211 -2.49 10.22 -15.18
C ILE A 211 -1.91 9.48 -16.37
N TYR A 212 -1.43 8.28 -16.14
CA TYR A 212 -0.98 7.33 -17.16
C TYR A 212 -2.15 6.40 -17.44
N ILE A 213 -2.48 6.21 -18.71
CA ILE A 213 -3.60 5.38 -19.13
C ILE A 213 -3.22 4.54 -20.35
N ASP A 214 -3.59 3.28 -20.30
CA ASP A 214 -3.50 2.38 -21.45
C ASP A 214 -4.42 2.88 -22.58
N ASP A 215 -3.95 2.81 -23.83
CA ASP A 215 -4.72 3.18 -25.01
C ASP A 215 -5.18 1.95 -25.82
N GLY A 216 -5.34 0.82 -25.14
CA GLY A 216 -5.85 -0.41 -25.69
C GLY A 216 -4.98 -1.04 -26.79
N PHE A 217 -5.36 -2.26 -27.14
CA PHE A 217 -4.64 -3.09 -28.09
C PHE A 217 -4.49 -2.45 -29.48
N LYS A 218 -5.53 -1.75 -29.98
CA LYS A 218 -5.54 -1.20 -31.34
C LYS A 218 -4.59 -0.03 -31.53
N ASN A 219 -4.47 0.85 -30.54
CA ASN A 219 -3.57 2.00 -30.64
C ASN A 219 -2.16 1.67 -30.15
N GLY A 220 -2.01 0.67 -29.26
CA GLY A 220 -0.71 0.11 -28.89
C GLY A 220 0.23 1.13 -28.25
N ARG A 221 -0.26 1.86 -27.24
CA ARG A 221 0.51 2.88 -26.55
C ARG A 221 -0.04 3.18 -25.16
N VAL A 222 0.78 3.82 -24.34
CA VAL A 222 0.38 4.44 -23.08
C VAL A 222 0.37 5.95 -23.28
N GLN A 223 -0.76 6.57 -22.92
CA GLN A 223 -0.89 8.03 -22.90
C GLN A 223 -0.68 8.54 -21.47
N LYS A 224 -0.09 9.73 -21.36
CA LYS A 224 0.01 10.51 -20.13
C LYS A 224 -0.83 11.76 -20.28
N TRP A 225 -1.83 11.93 -19.43
CA TRP A 225 -2.51 13.19 -19.23
C TRP A 225 -1.71 14.03 -18.24
N ILE A 226 -1.29 15.22 -18.66
CA ILE A 226 -0.49 16.16 -17.87
C ILE A 226 -1.46 17.07 -17.10
N ALA A 227 -1.42 17.04 -15.77
CA ALA A 227 -2.39 17.72 -14.94
C ALA A 227 -2.33 19.25 -15.07
N GLN A 228 -1.12 19.79 -15.24
CA GLN A 228 -0.90 21.24 -15.28
C GLN A 228 -1.37 21.87 -16.60
N THR A 229 -1.31 21.13 -17.71
CA THR A 229 -1.68 21.61 -19.04
C THR A 229 -3.02 21.07 -19.53
N ASN A 230 -3.57 20.05 -18.87
CA ASN A 230 -4.74 19.28 -19.29
C ASN A 230 -4.60 18.66 -20.71
N THR A 231 -3.40 18.23 -21.09
CA THR A 231 -3.10 17.66 -22.42
C THR A 231 -2.64 16.21 -22.33
N PHE A 232 -2.96 15.42 -23.34
CA PHE A 232 -2.44 14.06 -23.50
C PHE A 232 -1.17 14.04 -24.35
N VAL A 233 -0.19 13.24 -23.93
CA VAL A 233 1.02 12.92 -24.70
C VAL A 233 1.29 11.43 -24.67
N THR A 234 1.84 10.87 -25.75
CA THR A 234 2.27 9.47 -25.76
C THR A 234 3.59 9.34 -25.00
N VAL A 235 3.65 8.40 -24.05
CA VAL A 235 4.85 8.17 -23.22
C VAL A 235 5.46 6.79 -23.40
N MET A 236 4.76 5.85 -24.02
CA MET A 236 5.28 4.52 -24.33
C MET A 236 4.52 3.95 -25.53
N ASN A 237 5.22 3.35 -26.49
CA ASN A 237 4.60 2.54 -27.54
C ASN A 237 4.74 1.06 -27.15
N VAL A 238 3.65 0.31 -27.24
CA VAL A 238 3.56 -1.11 -26.85
C VAL A 238 2.72 -1.87 -27.87
N ASN A 239 3.15 -3.06 -28.29
CA ASN A 239 2.40 -3.82 -29.30
C ASN A 239 1.27 -4.67 -28.68
N SER A 240 0.69 -4.24 -27.56
CA SER A 240 -0.35 -4.92 -26.78
C SER A 240 -1.07 -3.90 -25.87
N SER A 241 -2.27 -4.22 -25.36
CA SER A 241 -2.80 -3.52 -24.18
C SER A 241 -1.85 -3.70 -22.99
N CYS A 242 -1.74 -2.67 -22.16
CA CYS A 242 -1.14 -2.75 -20.84
C CYS A 242 -2.24 -3.09 -19.81
N TYR A 243 -2.26 -4.34 -19.31
CA TYR A 243 -3.27 -4.75 -18.34
C TYR A 243 -3.04 -4.10 -16.98
N GLY A 244 -1.76 -3.91 -16.61
CA GLY A 244 -1.33 -3.17 -15.43
C GLY A 244 -0.31 -2.11 -15.82
N LEU A 245 -0.48 -0.91 -15.27
CA LEU A 245 0.48 0.17 -15.33
C LEU A 245 0.95 0.50 -13.92
N PHE A 246 2.24 0.79 -13.80
CA PHE A 246 2.83 1.26 -12.56
C PHE A 246 3.94 2.25 -12.86
N VAL A 247 4.06 3.34 -12.10
CA VAL A 247 5.22 4.24 -12.16
C VAL A 247 5.95 4.15 -10.83
N ASP A 248 7.21 3.71 -10.87
CA ASP A 248 8.03 3.63 -9.66
C ASP A 248 8.59 4.99 -9.24
N ILE A 249 9.19 5.02 -8.05
CA ILE A 249 9.81 6.21 -7.46
C ILE A 249 11.00 6.78 -8.27
N ASN A 250 11.51 6.05 -9.26
CA ASN A 250 12.58 6.51 -10.17
C ASN A 250 12.02 6.99 -11.52
N ASP A 251 10.71 7.25 -11.60
CA ASP A 251 10.00 7.60 -12.82
C ASP A 251 10.20 6.54 -13.93
N ALA A 252 10.25 5.25 -13.58
CA ALA A 252 10.13 4.19 -14.56
C ALA A 252 8.68 3.72 -14.68
N LEU A 253 8.13 3.80 -15.89
CA LEU A 253 6.81 3.30 -16.25
C LEU A 253 6.92 1.82 -16.61
N TYR A 254 6.12 0.99 -15.95
CA TYR A 254 5.96 -0.44 -16.20
C TYR A 254 4.62 -0.71 -16.88
N CYS A 255 4.60 -1.68 -17.79
CA CYS A 255 3.42 -2.15 -18.51
C CYS A 255 3.47 -3.67 -18.62
N SER A 256 2.46 -4.35 -18.08
CA SER A 256 2.27 -5.79 -18.29
C SER A 256 1.52 -6.05 -19.59
N MET A 257 2.16 -6.76 -20.51
CA MET A 257 1.60 -7.07 -21.82
C MET A 257 1.08 -8.51 -21.83
N THR A 258 -0.24 -8.65 -21.82
CA THR A 258 -0.93 -9.94 -21.75
C THR A 258 -0.59 -10.86 -22.93
N GLN A 259 -0.70 -10.33 -24.16
CA GLN A 259 -0.49 -11.08 -25.40
C GLN A 259 0.98 -11.40 -25.69
N HIS A 260 1.91 -10.70 -25.04
CA HIS A 260 3.34 -10.88 -25.23
C HIS A 260 4.03 -11.47 -24.00
N HIS A 261 3.28 -11.87 -22.97
CA HIS A 261 3.79 -12.67 -21.85
C HIS A 261 5.03 -12.09 -21.16
N GLN A 262 5.07 -10.76 -21.02
CA GLN A 262 6.17 -10.04 -20.40
C GLN A 262 5.73 -8.70 -19.82
N VAL A 263 6.52 -8.18 -18.89
CA VAL A 263 6.39 -6.81 -18.38
C VAL A 263 7.51 -5.97 -18.99
N LEU A 264 7.15 -4.88 -19.66
CA LEU A 264 8.12 -3.89 -20.12
C LEU A 264 8.25 -2.78 -19.07
N LYS A 265 9.44 -2.21 -18.97
CA LYS A 265 9.71 -0.96 -18.25
C LYS A 265 10.43 0.05 -19.11
N ARG A 266 10.20 1.32 -18.86
CA ARG A 266 10.86 2.44 -19.53
C ARG A 266 11.08 3.59 -18.54
N SER A 267 12.26 4.21 -18.58
CA SER A 267 12.48 5.47 -17.87
C SER A 267 11.75 6.62 -18.57
N LEU A 268 10.97 7.38 -17.81
CA LEU A 268 10.28 8.58 -18.29
C LEU A 268 11.22 9.78 -18.42
N ASN A 269 12.43 9.69 -17.85
CA ASN A 269 13.49 10.68 -18.02
C ASN A 269 14.21 10.55 -19.37
N ASP A 270 14.01 9.42 -20.08
CA ASP A 270 14.56 9.23 -21.42
C ASP A 270 13.66 9.86 -22.48
N SER A 271 14.19 10.86 -23.18
CA SER A 271 13.53 11.54 -24.28
C SER A 271 13.33 10.64 -25.51
N VAL A 272 14.08 9.53 -25.61
CA VAL A 272 14.02 8.60 -26.73
C VAL A 272 12.96 7.51 -26.48
N MET A 273 11.94 7.45 -27.35
CA MET A 273 10.82 6.51 -27.17
C MET A 273 11.10 5.03 -27.42
N THR A 274 12.32 4.67 -27.82
CA THR A 274 12.69 3.30 -28.21
C THR A 274 13.39 2.50 -27.11
N SER A 275 13.60 3.07 -25.92
CA SER A 275 14.33 2.40 -24.81
C SER A 275 13.42 1.57 -23.88
N ASN A 276 12.42 0.86 -24.41
CA ASN A 276 11.68 -0.12 -23.61
C ASN A 276 12.59 -1.31 -23.29
N ARG A 277 12.62 -1.73 -22.02
CA ARG A 277 13.37 -2.91 -21.57
C ARG A 277 12.44 -3.92 -20.93
N VAL A 278 12.78 -5.20 -21.04
CA VAL A 278 12.04 -6.27 -20.36
C VAL A 278 12.37 -6.21 -18.87
N ALA A 279 11.34 -6.11 -18.03
CA ALA A 279 11.43 -6.17 -16.58
C ALA A 279 11.20 -7.58 -16.05
N ALA A 280 10.28 -8.33 -16.66
CA ALA A 280 9.97 -9.72 -16.31
C ALA A 280 9.37 -10.47 -17.51
N GLY A 281 9.51 -11.80 -17.53
CA GLY A 281 9.05 -12.65 -18.63
C GLY A 281 10.03 -12.71 -19.80
N THR A 282 9.83 -13.65 -20.72
CA THR A 282 10.72 -13.85 -21.89
C THR A 282 10.08 -13.48 -23.23
N GLY A 283 8.87 -12.91 -23.22
CA GLY A 283 8.11 -12.67 -24.45
C GLY A 283 7.32 -13.89 -24.95
N ILE A 284 7.46 -15.05 -24.30
CA ILE A 284 6.90 -16.33 -24.70
C ILE A 284 6.16 -16.94 -23.49
N GLY A 285 4.96 -17.43 -23.73
CA GLY A 285 4.10 -18.02 -22.70
C GLY A 285 4.73 -19.29 -22.12
N GLY A 286 4.81 -19.38 -20.79
CA GLY A 286 5.32 -20.55 -20.12
C GLY A 286 5.26 -20.42 -18.59
N SER A 287 5.66 -21.49 -17.89
CA SER A 287 5.53 -21.62 -16.44
C SER A 287 6.87 -21.67 -15.69
N ALA A 288 8.00 -21.59 -16.41
CA ALA A 288 9.32 -21.50 -15.79
C ALA A 288 9.45 -20.24 -14.89
N SER A 289 10.47 -20.20 -14.04
CA SER A 289 10.71 -19.09 -13.09
C SER A 289 10.88 -17.73 -13.79
N ASN A 290 11.47 -17.71 -14.98
CA ASN A 290 11.65 -16.50 -15.79
C ASN A 290 10.55 -16.28 -16.84
N GLN A 291 9.56 -17.18 -16.93
CA GLN A 291 8.46 -17.09 -17.89
C GLN A 291 7.18 -16.63 -17.19
N LEU A 292 6.32 -16.00 -17.97
CA LEU A 292 4.99 -15.58 -17.57
C LEU A 292 4.00 -16.12 -18.61
N TYR A 293 2.72 -16.21 -18.26
CA TYR A 293 1.64 -16.54 -19.17
C TYR A 293 0.43 -15.63 -18.91
N SER A 294 0.30 -14.63 -19.78
CA SER A 294 -0.69 -13.54 -19.69
C SER A 294 -0.58 -12.75 -18.36
N PRO A 295 0.52 -12.02 -18.14
CA PRO A 295 0.67 -11.23 -16.93
C PRO A 295 -0.38 -10.12 -16.88
N HIS A 296 -1.12 -10.07 -15.77
CA HIS A 296 -2.16 -9.08 -15.48
C HIS A 296 -1.56 -7.96 -14.61
N GLY A 297 -2.15 -7.66 -13.45
CA GLY A 297 -1.71 -6.59 -12.55
C GLY A 297 -0.27 -6.75 -12.09
N ILE A 298 0.36 -5.60 -11.86
CA ILE A 298 1.74 -5.48 -11.41
C ILE A 298 1.82 -4.49 -10.25
N PHE A 299 2.80 -4.71 -9.38
CA PHE A 299 3.14 -3.79 -8.30
C PHE A 299 4.67 -3.74 -8.17
N VAL A 300 5.25 -2.55 -8.03
CA VAL A 300 6.69 -2.38 -7.81
C VAL A 300 6.88 -1.74 -6.44
N ASP A 301 7.64 -2.39 -5.56
CA ASP A 301 7.91 -1.86 -4.23
C ASP A 301 9.06 -0.84 -4.24
N VAL A 302 9.34 -0.24 -3.08
CA VAL A 302 10.42 0.76 -2.93
C VAL A 302 11.82 0.19 -3.10
N ASN A 303 11.98 -1.14 -3.09
CA ASN A 303 13.24 -1.83 -3.41
C ASN A 303 13.36 -2.14 -4.91
N PHE A 304 12.38 -1.73 -5.72
CA PHE A 304 12.23 -2.06 -7.13
C PHE A 304 11.98 -3.54 -7.40
N ASP A 305 11.47 -4.26 -6.40
CA ASP A 305 11.02 -5.63 -6.58
C ASP A 305 9.65 -5.62 -7.28
N LEU A 306 9.52 -6.42 -8.34
CA LEU A 306 8.34 -6.45 -9.21
C LEU A 306 7.49 -7.69 -8.91
N TYR A 307 6.27 -7.44 -8.46
CA TYR A 307 5.22 -8.45 -8.28
C TYR A 307 4.36 -8.49 -9.54
N VAL A 308 4.11 -9.70 -10.06
CA VAL A 308 3.34 -9.92 -11.28
C VAL A 308 2.25 -10.95 -11.03
N ALA A 309 1.00 -10.58 -11.32
CA ALA A 309 -0.12 -11.52 -11.36
C ALA A 309 -0.04 -12.33 -12.65
N ASP A 310 0.42 -13.57 -12.55
CA ASP A 310 0.67 -14.45 -13.69
C ASP A 310 -0.60 -15.29 -13.96
N CYS A 311 -1.59 -14.66 -14.59
CA CYS A 311 -2.99 -15.13 -14.63
C CYS A 311 -3.10 -16.60 -15.06
N TYR A 312 -2.59 -16.99 -16.23
CA TYR A 312 -2.78 -18.36 -16.71
C TYR A 312 -1.86 -19.40 -16.08
N ASN A 313 -0.97 -18.98 -15.18
CA ASN A 313 -0.22 -19.88 -14.30
C ASN A 313 -0.78 -19.90 -12.87
N ASP A 314 -1.91 -19.23 -12.61
CA ASP A 314 -2.62 -19.21 -11.31
C ASP A 314 -1.70 -18.86 -10.12
N ARG A 315 -0.77 -17.92 -10.32
CA ARG A 315 0.26 -17.57 -9.34
C ARG A 315 0.58 -16.08 -9.32
N VAL A 316 1.26 -15.66 -8.26
CA VAL A 316 1.96 -14.36 -8.20
C VAL A 316 3.46 -14.60 -8.15
N GLN A 317 4.18 -13.99 -9.07
CA GLN A 317 5.63 -14.05 -9.18
C GLN A 317 6.28 -12.77 -8.65
N LEU A 318 7.34 -12.93 -7.86
CA LEU A 318 8.21 -11.85 -7.38
C LEU A 318 9.54 -11.88 -8.11
N PHE A 319 9.84 -10.85 -8.88
CA PHE A 319 11.13 -10.62 -9.51
C PHE A 319 11.90 -9.59 -8.69
N GLN A 320 12.95 -10.03 -8.00
CA GLN A 320 13.80 -9.10 -7.25
C GLN A 320 14.54 -8.17 -8.21
N SER A 321 14.83 -6.94 -7.77
CA SER A 321 15.51 -5.96 -8.61
C SER A 321 16.84 -6.50 -9.17
N GLY A 322 16.95 -6.55 -10.51
CA GLY A 322 18.13 -7.06 -11.22
C GLY A 322 18.10 -8.55 -11.54
N GLU A 323 17.18 -9.32 -10.95
CA GLU A 323 17.03 -10.75 -11.19
C GLU A 323 16.09 -11.04 -12.37
N SER A 324 16.43 -12.05 -13.17
CA SER A 324 15.60 -12.50 -14.29
C SER A 324 14.63 -13.62 -13.93
N ASN A 325 14.86 -14.29 -12.80
CA ASN A 325 14.03 -15.39 -12.32
C ASN A 325 13.09 -14.89 -11.22
N GLY A 326 11.81 -15.22 -11.35
CA GLY A 326 10.81 -14.96 -10.34
C GLY A 326 10.73 -16.07 -9.29
N VAL A 327 10.34 -15.68 -8.07
CA VAL A 327 9.97 -16.57 -6.98
C VAL A 327 8.45 -16.54 -6.82
N THR A 328 7.80 -17.71 -6.81
CA THR A 328 6.35 -17.79 -6.60
C THR A 328 6.01 -17.46 -5.15
N VAL A 329 5.36 -16.32 -4.91
CA VAL A 329 4.99 -15.84 -3.56
C VAL A 329 3.53 -16.13 -3.19
N ALA A 330 2.67 -16.43 -4.17
CA ALA A 330 1.28 -16.85 -3.93
C ALA A 330 0.80 -17.80 -5.03
N GLY A 331 -0.17 -18.66 -4.70
CA GLY A 331 -0.70 -19.71 -5.57
C GLY A 331 -0.23 -21.11 -5.18
N SER A 332 -0.80 -22.13 -5.83
CA SER A 332 -0.58 -23.54 -5.53
C SER A 332 0.86 -24.02 -5.78
N THR A 333 1.61 -23.28 -6.59
CA THR A 333 3.01 -23.56 -6.94
C THR A 333 4.03 -22.80 -6.08
N SER A 334 3.58 -22.10 -5.03
CA SER A 334 4.48 -21.47 -4.04
C SER A 334 5.15 -22.52 -3.15
N LEU A 335 6.26 -22.15 -2.49
CA LEU A 335 7.01 -23.06 -1.61
C LEU A 335 6.17 -23.60 -0.45
N ASN A 336 5.29 -22.75 0.11
CA ASN A 336 4.37 -23.07 1.20
C ASN A 336 2.96 -22.60 0.84
N PRO A 337 2.21 -23.38 0.03
CA PRO A 337 0.93 -22.93 -0.51
C PRO A 337 -0.12 -22.82 0.58
N THR A 338 -0.65 -21.60 0.75
CA THR A 338 -1.76 -21.29 1.68
C THR A 338 -3.00 -20.75 0.96
N VAL A 339 -2.92 -20.55 -0.36
CA VAL A 339 -4.04 -20.15 -1.22
C VAL A 339 -3.93 -20.80 -2.59
N THR A 340 -5.05 -21.27 -3.10
CA THR A 340 -5.23 -21.61 -4.51
C THR A 340 -5.86 -20.41 -5.20
N LEU A 341 -5.14 -19.83 -6.16
CA LEU A 341 -5.61 -18.72 -6.98
C LEU A 341 -6.19 -19.25 -8.29
N ARG A 342 -6.96 -18.41 -8.97
CA ARG A 342 -7.41 -18.64 -10.34
C ARG A 342 -7.37 -17.33 -11.12
N CYS A 343 -6.48 -17.24 -12.09
CA CYS A 343 -6.23 -16.03 -12.88
C CYS A 343 -6.18 -14.74 -12.03
N PRO A 344 -5.20 -14.59 -11.11
CA PRO A 344 -5.08 -13.35 -10.34
C PRO A 344 -4.94 -12.13 -11.28
N SER A 345 -5.59 -11.01 -10.95
CA SER A 345 -5.71 -9.85 -11.84
C SER A 345 -5.14 -8.54 -11.29
N GLY A 346 -5.29 -8.27 -9.99
CA GLY A 346 -4.82 -7.06 -9.32
C GLY A 346 -3.98 -7.38 -8.09
N ILE A 347 -2.94 -6.60 -7.83
CA ILE A 347 -2.00 -6.79 -6.72
C ILE A 347 -1.70 -5.44 -6.06
N THR A 348 -1.65 -5.41 -4.74
CA THR A 348 -1.00 -4.31 -4.00
C THR A 348 -0.34 -4.83 -2.72
N LEU A 349 0.58 -4.04 -2.18
CA LEU A 349 1.18 -4.25 -0.87
C LEU A 349 0.73 -3.15 0.10
N ASP A 350 0.57 -3.51 1.36
CA ASP A 350 0.46 -2.53 2.44
C ASP A 350 1.84 -2.04 2.92
N ALA A 351 1.89 -1.12 3.89
CA ALA A 351 3.17 -0.59 4.40
C ALA A 351 4.04 -1.65 5.10
N GLU A 352 3.47 -2.77 5.55
CA GLU A 352 4.18 -3.88 6.20
C GLU A 352 4.49 -5.02 5.21
N LYS A 353 4.29 -4.78 3.91
CA LYS A 353 4.50 -5.72 2.80
C LYS A 353 3.59 -6.95 2.83
N TYR A 354 2.43 -6.87 3.48
CA TYR A 354 1.37 -7.84 3.27
C TYR A 354 0.80 -7.69 1.86
N LEU A 355 0.68 -8.82 1.17
CA LEU A 355 0.24 -8.95 -0.21
C LEU A 355 -1.27 -9.14 -0.30
N PHE A 356 -1.93 -8.27 -1.07
CA PHE A 356 -3.36 -8.30 -1.35
C PHE A 356 -3.56 -8.57 -2.84
N ILE A 357 -4.45 -9.50 -3.17
CA ILE A 357 -4.62 -10.04 -4.51
C ILE A 357 -6.11 -10.09 -4.86
N VAL A 358 -6.44 -9.64 -6.07
CA VAL A 358 -7.71 -9.95 -6.72
C VAL A 358 -7.61 -11.35 -7.31
N ASP A 359 -8.34 -12.29 -6.74
CA ASP A 359 -8.43 -13.66 -7.22
C ASP A 359 -9.60 -13.76 -8.22
N TYR A 360 -9.39 -13.16 -9.40
CA TYR A 360 -10.45 -12.84 -10.37
C TYR A 360 -11.30 -14.05 -10.78
N GLY A 361 -10.70 -15.21 -11.01
CA GLY A 361 -11.44 -16.42 -11.39
C GLY A 361 -12.18 -17.11 -10.25
N ASN A 362 -11.98 -16.67 -9.02
CA ASN A 362 -12.69 -17.12 -7.82
C ASN A 362 -13.53 -15.99 -7.17
N ASP A 363 -13.71 -14.87 -7.87
CA ASP A 363 -14.63 -13.78 -7.50
C ASP A 363 -14.41 -13.19 -6.10
N ARG A 364 -13.16 -13.07 -5.67
CA ARG A 364 -12.80 -12.63 -4.31
C ARG A 364 -11.53 -11.82 -4.24
N ILE A 365 -11.34 -11.13 -3.11
CA ILE A 365 -10.07 -10.51 -2.73
C ILE A 365 -9.46 -11.31 -1.59
N VAL A 366 -8.19 -11.66 -1.71
CA VAL A 366 -7.43 -12.37 -0.67
C VAL A 366 -6.27 -11.49 -0.18
N GLY A 367 -5.88 -11.66 1.09
CA GLY A 367 -4.76 -10.97 1.70
C GLY A 367 -3.88 -11.94 2.48
N SER A 368 -2.56 -11.76 2.39
CA SER A 368 -1.60 -12.50 3.19
C SER A 368 -1.69 -12.09 4.66
N SER A 369 -1.40 -13.04 5.56
CA SER A 369 -1.32 -12.82 7.00
C SER A 369 -0.19 -13.68 7.57
N LEU A 370 0.05 -13.57 8.89
CA LEU A 370 1.02 -14.42 9.59
C LEU A 370 0.75 -15.92 9.43
N ASN A 371 -0.51 -16.32 9.23
CA ASN A 371 -0.91 -17.72 9.07
C ASN A 371 -1.15 -18.11 7.60
N GLY A 372 -0.63 -17.33 6.66
CA GLY A 372 -0.90 -17.50 5.22
C GLY A 372 -2.02 -16.61 4.71
N PHE A 373 -2.45 -16.86 3.48
CA PHE A 373 -3.51 -16.08 2.84
C PHE A 373 -4.89 -16.40 3.40
N ARG A 374 -5.74 -15.38 3.47
CA ARG A 374 -7.17 -15.53 3.78
C ARG A 374 -8.01 -14.72 2.82
N CYS A 375 -9.27 -15.10 2.69
CA CYS A 375 -10.24 -14.29 1.97
C CYS A 375 -10.67 -13.08 2.81
N LEU A 376 -10.80 -11.92 2.15
CA LEU A 376 -11.18 -10.65 2.76
C LEU A 376 -12.62 -10.26 2.39
N VAL A 377 -12.96 -10.34 1.09
CA VAL A 377 -14.29 -10.05 0.55
C VAL A 377 -14.61 -11.01 -0.61
N GLY A 378 -15.89 -11.31 -0.85
CA GLY A 378 -16.31 -12.26 -1.90
C GLY A 378 -16.10 -13.74 -1.54
N CYS A 379 -16.09 -14.10 -0.26
CA CYS A 379 -15.56 -15.39 0.20
C CYS A 379 -16.45 -16.63 0.02
N TYR A 380 -17.65 -16.47 -0.53
CA TYR A 380 -18.65 -17.54 -0.58
C TYR A 380 -18.95 -17.95 -2.01
N GLU A 381 -19.61 -17.07 -2.75
CA GLU A 381 -20.03 -17.30 -4.12
C GLU A 381 -20.00 -15.99 -4.91
N SER A 382 -19.94 -16.11 -6.24
CA SER A 382 -20.07 -14.97 -7.12
C SER A 382 -21.51 -14.48 -7.19
N GLY A 383 -21.69 -13.20 -7.48
CA GLY A 383 -23.01 -12.60 -7.61
C GLY A 383 -23.00 -11.10 -7.41
N SER A 384 -24.20 -10.53 -7.25
CA SER A 384 -24.43 -9.08 -7.24
C SER A 384 -24.83 -8.52 -5.87
N GLN A 385 -24.92 -9.37 -4.84
CA GLN A 385 -25.20 -8.93 -3.47
C GLN A 385 -24.06 -8.06 -2.93
N SER A 386 -24.29 -7.36 -1.80
CA SER A 386 -23.30 -6.45 -1.20
C SER A 386 -22.02 -7.14 -0.76
N ASN A 387 -22.09 -8.42 -0.42
CA ASN A 387 -20.97 -9.27 0.00
C ASN A 387 -20.40 -10.18 -1.10
N GLN A 388 -20.90 -10.03 -2.32
CA GLN A 388 -20.50 -10.81 -3.49
C GLN A 388 -19.82 -9.90 -4.51
N LEU A 389 -18.97 -10.49 -5.34
CA LEU A 389 -18.34 -9.87 -6.48
C LEU A 389 -18.58 -10.75 -7.71
N ASP A 390 -18.44 -10.19 -8.90
CA ASP A 390 -18.50 -10.91 -10.18
C ASP A 390 -17.38 -10.40 -11.10
N TYR A 391 -16.39 -11.27 -11.32
CA TYR A 391 -15.16 -10.99 -12.04
C TYR A 391 -14.50 -9.67 -11.64
N PRO A 392 -14.10 -9.51 -10.35
CA PRO A 392 -13.43 -8.31 -9.91
C PRO A 392 -12.06 -8.19 -10.60
N VAL A 393 -11.68 -7.00 -11.05
CA VAL A 393 -10.46 -6.82 -11.86
C VAL A 393 -9.33 -6.12 -11.10
N SER A 394 -9.65 -5.07 -10.36
CA SER A 394 -8.67 -4.21 -9.69
C SER A 394 -9.25 -3.65 -8.39
N PHE A 395 -8.37 -3.21 -7.51
CA PHE A 395 -8.74 -2.55 -6.28
C PHE A 395 -7.65 -1.58 -5.84
N SER A 396 -8.02 -0.65 -4.96
CA SER A 396 -7.09 0.27 -4.33
C SER A 396 -7.62 0.68 -2.95
N PHE A 397 -6.72 1.11 -2.08
CA PHE A 397 -7.06 1.54 -0.73
C PHE A 397 -7.09 3.06 -0.61
N ASP A 398 -7.98 3.59 0.24
CA ASP A 398 -7.79 4.94 0.75
C ASP A 398 -6.83 4.95 1.95
N ARG A 399 -6.43 6.14 2.40
CA ARG A 399 -5.55 6.32 3.56
C ARG A 399 -6.14 5.78 4.87
N SER A 400 -7.47 5.67 4.95
CA SER A 400 -8.16 5.07 6.11
C SER A 400 -8.24 3.54 6.02
N GLY A 401 -7.70 2.94 4.95
CA GLY A 401 -7.71 1.50 4.74
C GLY A 401 -8.95 0.96 4.04
N ASN A 402 -9.94 1.79 3.67
CA ASN A 402 -11.12 1.30 2.96
C ASN A 402 -10.74 0.81 1.57
N MET A 403 -11.34 -0.30 1.15
CA MET A 403 -11.05 -0.95 -0.13
C MET A 403 -12.08 -0.54 -1.18
N PHE A 404 -11.63 -0.07 -2.33
CA PHE A 404 -12.46 0.19 -3.50
C PHE A 404 -12.15 -0.85 -4.57
N VAL A 405 -13.15 -1.63 -4.98
CA VAL A 405 -13.00 -2.76 -5.90
C VAL A 405 -13.78 -2.49 -7.18
N THR A 406 -13.16 -2.73 -8.34
CA THR A 406 -13.88 -2.80 -9.62
C THR A 406 -14.59 -4.14 -9.72
N ASP A 407 -15.89 -4.12 -9.48
CA ASP A 407 -16.77 -5.29 -9.60
C ASP A 407 -17.32 -5.32 -11.03
N SER A 408 -16.45 -5.77 -11.94
CA SER A 408 -16.51 -5.41 -13.36
C SER A 408 -17.76 -5.95 -14.05
N TYR A 409 -18.13 -7.21 -13.81
CA TYR A 409 -19.30 -7.81 -14.47
C TYR A 409 -20.63 -7.36 -13.84
N ASN A 410 -20.61 -6.90 -12.59
CA ASN A 410 -21.71 -6.15 -11.99
C ASN A 410 -21.74 -4.66 -12.40
N HIS A 411 -20.77 -4.20 -13.21
CA HIS A 411 -20.67 -2.84 -13.73
C HIS A 411 -20.70 -1.76 -12.63
N ARG A 412 -19.97 -2.00 -11.53
CA ARG A 412 -19.97 -1.09 -10.37
C ARG A 412 -18.59 -1.02 -9.71
N ILE A 413 -18.43 0.00 -8.88
CA ILE A 413 -17.35 0.10 -7.90
C ILE A 413 -17.94 -0.16 -6.52
N GLN A 414 -17.43 -1.15 -5.80
CA GLN A 414 -17.81 -1.46 -4.42
C GLN A 414 -16.78 -0.87 -3.45
N LYS A 415 -17.25 -0.22 -2.38
CA LYS A 415 -16.44 0.22 -1.25
C LYS A 415 -16.68 -0.69 -0.05
N PHE A 416 -15.63 -1.30 0.47
CA PHE A 416 -15.65 -2.08 1.71
C PHE A 416 -14.94 -1.30 2.82
N GLN A 417 -15.64 -1.11 3.94
CA GLN A 417 -15.14 -0.32 5.05
C GLN A 417 -14.11 -1.10 5.86
N TYR A 418 -12.97 -0.49 6.18
CA TYR A 418 -11.98 -1.07 7.08
C TYR A 418 -12.45 -0.98 8.54
N LEU A 419 -12.23 -2.05 9.32
CA LEU A 419 -12.63 -2.14 10.72
C LEU A 419 -11.38 -2.10 11.62
N GLU A 420 -10.96 -0.89 11.99
CA GLU A 420 -9.70 -0.62 12.70
C GLU A 420 -9.61 -1.28 14.09
N GLU A 421 -10.75 -1.52 14.75
CA GLU A 421 -10.83 -2.19 16.07
C GLU A 421 -10.32 -3.65 16.07
N SER A 422 -10.05 -4.22 14.90
CA SER A 422 -9.51 -5.58 14.73
C SER A 422 -8.01 -5.72 15.03
N CYS A 423 -7.32 -4.61 15.26
CA CYS A 423 -5.89 -4.54 15.51
C CYS A 423 -5.59 -4.26 17.00
N GLY A 424 -5.78 -5.25 17.87
CA GLY A 424 -5.39 -5.09 19.28
C GLY A 424 -6.11 -5.92 20.33
N ASN A 425 -7.11 -6.72 19.97
CA ASN A 425 -7.73 -7.61 20.93
C ASN A 425 -7.20 -9.04 20.74
N THR A 426 -6.38 -9.51 21.70
CA THR A 426 -6.47 -10.92 22.10
C THR A 426 -7.95 -11.25 22.25
N PRO A 427 -8.44 -12.42 21.81
CA PRO A 427 -9.87 -12.72 21.85
C PRO A 427 -10.34 -12.80 23.30
N SER A 428 -10.68 -11.66 23.89
CA SER A 428 -11.64 -11.58 24.96
C SER A 428 -12.94 -12.03 24.32
N ALA A 429 -13.41 -13.20 24.73
CA ALA A 429 -14.57 -13.89 24.19
C ALA A 429 -15.65 -12.90 23.75
N VAL A 430 -15.87 -12.78 22.45
CA VAL A 430 -17.06 -12.12 21.91
C VAL A 430 -18.23 -12.97 22.37
N GLN A 431 -18.92 -12.55 23.43
CA GLN A 431 -20.17 -13.16 23.84
C GLN A 431 -21.23 -12.83 22.79
N THR A 432 -21.43 -13.73 21.84
CA THR A 432 -22.54 -13.63 20.91
C THR A 432 -23.84 -13.98 21.64
N VAL A 433 -24.65 -12.97 21.91
CA VAL A 433 -25.99 -13.14 22.49
C VAL A 433 -26.98 -13.40 21.35
N TYR A 434 -27.58 -14.59 21.30
CA TYR A 434 -28.66 -14.90 20.37
C TYR A 434 -30.01 -14.68 21.05
N ALA A 435 -30.88 -13.88 20.43
CA ALA A 435 -32.29 -13.78 20.80
C ALA A 435 -33.12 -14.56 19.78
N SER A 436 -33.82 -15.60 20.21
CA SER A 436 -34.83 -16.28 19.39
C SER A 436 -36.23 -15.92 19.89
N LYS A 437 -37.09 -15.46 18.96
CA LYS A 437 -38.49 -15.11 19.24
C LYS A 437 -39.34 -16.38 19.13
N LEU A 438 -39.88 -16.86 20.25
CA LEU A 438 -40.87 -17.93 20.27
C LEU A 438 -42.26 -17.32 20.49
N THR A 439 -43.15 -17.51 19.51
CA THR A 439 -44.56 -17.11 19.59
C THR A 439 -45.43 -18.33 19.85
N THR A 440 -46.17 -18.33 20.96
CA THR A 440 -47.37 -19.17 21.15
C THR A 440 -48.57 -18.30 21.47
N ASN A 441 -49.78 -18.79 21.16
CA ASN A 441 -51.02 -18.03 20.93
C ASN A 441 -51.63 -17.26 22.13
N SER A 442 -50.85 -16.85 23.14
CA SER A 442 -51.35 -15.87 24.13
C SER A 442 -50.29 -15.09 24.92
N SER A 443 -48.97 -15.19 24.66
CA SER A 443 -47.95 -14.31 25.28
C SER A 443 -46.59 -14.42 24.56
N THR A 444 -45.79 -13.34 24.56
CA THR A 444 -44.43 -13.30 23.98
C THR A 444 -43.39 -13.39 25.09
N TYR A 445 -42.40 -14.27 24.96
CA TYR A 445 -41.29 -14.41 25.91
C TYR A 445 -39.94 -14.22 25.20
N PHE A 446 -38.97 -13.58 25.87
CA PHE A 446 -37.59 -13.49 25.42
C PHE A 446 -36.73 -14.44 26.26
N LEU A 447 -36.01 -15.35 25.61
CA LEU A 447 -35.07 -16.25 26.27
C LEU A 447 -33.64 -15.86 25.86
N TRP A 448 -32.76 -15.67 26.83
CA TRP A 448 -31.36 -15.29 26.63
C TRP A 448 -30.48 -16.49 27.00
N CYS A 449 -29.73 -17.04 26.04
CA CYS A 449 -28.79 -18.14 26.30
C CYS A 449 -27.35 -17.67 26.02
N LEU A 450 -26.44 -17.91 26.97
CA LEU A 450 -24.99 -17.75 26.80
C LEU A 450 -24.42 -19.07 26.29
N ASN A 451 -23.64 -19.05 25.20
CA ASN A 451 -22.97 -20.23 24.70
C ASN A 451 -21.45 -20.09 24.89
N PRO A 452 -20.76 -20.98 25.62
CA PRO A 452 -19.30 -21.02 25.61
C PRO A 452 -18.83 -21.72 24.33
N SER A 453 -17.88 -21.09 23.64
CA SER A 453 -17.31 -21.56 22.38
C SER A 453 -16.63 -22.92 22.47
N SER A 454 -17.04 -23.88 21.64
CA SER A 454 -16.14 -24.85 21.01
C SER A 454 -16.81 -25.52 19.82
N TYR A 455 -16.08 -25.56 18.69
CA TYR A 455 -16.33 -26.40 17.52
C TYR A 455 -16.87 -27.79 17.90
N TYR A 456 -18.00 -28.23 17.34
CA TYR A 456 -18.30 -29.61 16.88
C TYR A 456 -19.62 -29.64 16.09
N GLU A 457 -19.71 -30.58 15.16
CA GLU A 457 -20.82 -30.87 14.25
C GLU A 457 -22.17 -31.14 14.96
N ALA A 458 -23.26 -31.06 14.17
CA ALA A 458 -24.64 -31.24 14.56
C ALA A 458 -24.91 -32.41 15.54
N VAL A 459 -25.38 -32.09 16.75
CA VAL A 459 -26.06 -33.04 17.65
C VAL A 459 -27.20 -32.32 18.37
N GLN A 460 -28.34 -33.00 18.50
CA GLN A 460 -29.56 -32.56 19.20
C GLN A 460 -29.24 -31.87 20.53
N VAL A 461 -29.70 -30.62 20.70
CA VAL A 461 -29.59 -29.89 21.95
C VAL A 461 -30.54 -30.50 22.99
N ASN A 462 -29.96 -31.18 23.98
CA ASN A 462 -30.66 -31.67 25.15
C ASN A 462 -30.81 -30.51 26.17
N ILE A 463 -32.05 -30.25 26.60
CA ILE A 463 -32.40 -29.12 27.48
C ILE A 463 -31.93 -29.44 28.90
N SER A 464 -30.73 -29.00 29.31
CA SER A 464 -30.36 -29.04 30.73
C SER A 464 -29.40 -27.95 31.23
N LEU A 465 -29.16 -26.88 30.46
CA LEU A 465 -28.30 -25.75 30.88
C LEU A 465 -28.99 -24.41 30.62
N CYS A 466 -30.14 -24.19 31.29
CA CYS A 466 -30.69 -22.85 31.51
C CYS A 466 -30.94 -22.71 33.01
N THR A 467 -30.08 -21.98 33.73
CA THR A 467 -30.28 -21.65 35.15
C THR A 467 -30.79 -20.21 35.25
N LEU A 468 -31.89 -20.05 36.00
CA LEU A 468 -32.58 -18.80 36.29
C LEU A 468 -31.63 -17.71 36.83
N ILE A 469 -31.62 -16.54 36.19
CA ILE A 469 -31.29 -15.28 36.86
C ILE A 469 -32.60 -14.50 36.95
N PHE A 470 -33.26 -14.61 38.10
CA PHE A 470 -34.36 -13.75 38.54
C PHE A 470 -34.09 -13.43 40.01
N GLU A 471 -33.48 -12.28 40.26
CA GLU A 471 -33.75 -11.36 41.38
C GLU A 471 -32.69 -10.26 41.39
N ILE A 472 -33.11 -9.05 41.79
CA ILE A 472 -32.36 -7.79 41.82
C ILE A 472 -32.33 -7.05 40.47
N ILE A 473 -33.44 -6.37 40.14
CA ILE A 473 -33.55 -4.91 39.87
C ILE A 473 -35.05 -4.64 39.65
N THR A 474 -35.79 -4.54 40.74
CA THR A 474 -37.10 -3.83 40.81
C THR A 474 -37.29 -3.35 42.24
N ALA A 475 -36.45 -2.41 42.65
CA ALA A 475 -36.74 -1.46 43.70
C ALA A 475 -35.85 -0.24 43.44
N VAL A 476 -36.45 0.96 43.49
CA VAL A 476 -35.86 2.28 43.21
C VAL A 476 -36.08 2.78 41.77
N ALA A 477 -37.32 3.12 41.47
CA ALA A 477 -37.67 4.30 40.65
C ALA A 477 -39.18 4.61 40.79
N GLU A 478 -39.67 4.71 42.02
CA GLU A 478 -40.87 5.48 42.34
C GLU A 478 -40.53 6.25 43.61
N LEU A 479 -40.16 7.53 43.46
CA LEU A 479 -40.39 8.63 44.38
C LEU A 479 -39.78 9.91 43.79
N ASP A 480 -40.53 10.99 43.92
CA ASP A 480 -40.21 12.39 43.66
C ASP A 480 -40.28 12.88 42.19
N TYR A 481 -41.49 13.29 41.77
CA TYR A 481 -41.80 14.71 41.55
C TYR A 481 -43.32 14.92 41.63
N LYS A 482 -43.73 15.80 42.56
CA LYS A 482 -45.05 16.42 42.64
C LYS A 482 -44.87 17.92 42.51
#